data_AF-A0A7S1W0T6-F1
#
_entry.id   AF-A0A7S1W0T6-F1
#
_cell.length_a   1.000
_cell.length_b   1.000
_cell.length_c   1.000
_cell.angle_alpha   90.00
_cell.angle_beta   90.00
_cell.angle_gamma   90.00
#
_symmetry.space_group_name_H-M   'P 1'
#
loop_
_entity.id
_entity.type
_entity.pdbx_description
1 polymer ?
#
loop_
_entity_poly.entity_id
_entity_poly.type
_entity_poly.pdbx_seq_one_letter_code
_entity_poly.pdbx_strand_id
1 'polypeptide(L)'
;GWTRSASASPRLPESADSSSRSSSSKPTGASEDVRSGEGVGIPDSSFTHRAHKFVQKRYYMPKYCDVCQGVVLGSAFKCQECGMRCHLGYGSDKHQDCRAEALLNPCGAPVASAKGKYHFGDVSKQKLRDVRSLARMRIVDEVISEQKDFGKMDKLKCHVAEFRSRWGRVRINWFLLRWQLVTGFLLGLLSYFAVKFSLSDDGPKAQLLAAMQATSNVAALLFLEGSLAAALYFAASAVSRNAALLHVFARDVAKIDLAELGIDLKYGARSAKRIASSSLSATSVLLFAACAAWWNCLRAVWRH
;
A
#
# COMPACT_ATOMS: atom_id res chain seq x y z
N GLY A 1 1.09 57.49 24.40
CA GLY A 1 1.28 57.23 22.97
C GLY A 1 1.86 55.85 22.78
N TRP A 2 1.09 54.91 22.24
CA TRP A 2 1.54 53.55 21.91
C TRP A 2 1.21 53.35 20.43
N THR A 3 2.25 53.35 19.59
CA THR A 3 2.15 53.16 18.14
C THR A 3 2.07 51.66 17.82
N ARG A 4 0.97 51.25 17.17
CA ARG A 4 0.81 49.93 16.58
C ARG A 4 1.59 49.87 15.27
N SER A 5 2.65 49.06 15.20
CA SER A 5 3.29 48.69 13.94
C SER A 5 2.44 47.63 13.22
N ALA A 6 1.85 48.03 12.09
CA ALA A 6 1.21 47.14 11.15
C ALA A 6 2.28 46.33 10.40
N SER A 7 2.23 45.00 10.52
CA SER A 7 3.02 44.07 9.72
C SER A 7 2.31 43.86 8.38
N ALA A 8 2.92 44.35 7.30
CA ALA A 8 2.48 44.12 5.94
C ALA A 8 2.81 42.68 5.52
N SER A 9 1.79 41.92 5.08
CA SER A 9 1.99 40.62 4.44
C SER A 9 2.60 40.77 3.04
N PRO A 10 3.53 39.89 2.63
CA PRO A 10 4.06 39.91 1.27
C PRO A 10 3.00 39.39 0.28
N ARG A 11 2.72 40.15 -0.78
CA ARG A 11 2.00 39.68 -1.98
C ARG A 11 2.88 38.67 -2.73
N LEU A 12 2.34 37.50 -3.00
CA LEU A 12 2.92 36.53 -3.94
C LEU A 12 2.59 36.98 -5.39
N PRO A 13 3.49 36.77 -6.35
CA PRO A 13 3.25 37.12 -7.74
C PRO A 13 2.27 36.14 -8.40
N GLU A 14 1.28 36.71 -9.11
CA GLU A 14 0.42 36.00 -10.05
C GLU A 14 1.28 35.42 -11.19
N SER A 15 1.37 34.09 -11.24
CA SER A 15 1.88 33.38 -12.41
C SER A 15 0.78 33.27 -13.45
N ALA A 16 1.00 33.90 -14.60
CA ALA A 16 0.13 33.86 -15.76
C ALA A 16 -0.06 32.43 -16.30
N ASP A 17 -1.31 32.00 -16.35
CA ASP A 17 -1.74 30.78 -17.04
C ASP A 17 -1.73 31.01 -18.56
N SER A 18 -0.74 30.44 -19.24
CA SER A 18 -0.72 30.27 -20.69
C SER A 18 -1.59 29.07 -21.08
N SER A 19 -2.83 29.38 -21.43
CA SER A 19 -3.77 28.48 -22.07
C SER A 19 -3.23 27.98 -23.41
N SER A 20 -2.69 26.75 -23.45
CA SER A 20 -2.37 26.04 -24.69
C SER A 20 -3.56 25.18 -25.10
N ARG A 21 -4.34 25.77 -26.02
CA ARG A 21 -5.50 25.23 -26.71
C ARG A 21 -5.04 24.12 -27.66
N SER A 22 -5.20 22.85 -27.29
CA SER A 22 -4.97 21.72 -28.18
C SER A 22 -6.13 21.58 -29.16
N SER A 23 -5.87 21.98 -30.40
CA SER A 23 -6.72 21.86 -31.58
C SER A 23 -7.02 20.39 -31.88
N SER A 24 -8.30 20.04 -31.83
CA SER A 24 -8.86 18.77 -32.30
C SER A 24 -8.78 18.72 -33.83
N SER A 25 -7.84 17.95 -34.37
CA SER A 25 -7.76 17.63 -35.80
C SER A 25 -8.72 16.49 -36.13
N LYS A 26 -9.69 16.83 -36.97
CA LYS A 26 -10.69 15.97 -37.58
C LYS A 26 -10.00 15.15 -38.70
N PRO A 27 -10.00 13.80 -38.68
CA PRO A 27 -9.51 13.05 -39.81
C PRO A 27 -10.56 13.06 -40.92
N THR A 28 -10.18 13.73 -42.02
CA THR A 28 -10.86 13.76 -43.31
C THR A 28 -10.85 12.36 -43.92
N GLY A 29 -12.02 11.88 -44.34
CA GLY A 29 -12.17 10.63 -45.06
C GLY A 29 -11.51 10.72 -46.44
N ALA A 30 -10.68 9.74 -46.74
CA ALA A 30 -10.28 9.40 -48.10
C ALA A 30 -10.95 8.07 -48.45
N SER A 31 -11.89 8.15 -49.38
CA SER A 31 -12.52 7.06 -50.09
C SER A 31 -11.52 6.45 -51.07
N GLU A 32 -11.09 5.22 -50.81
CA GLU A 32 -10.40 4.38 -51.79
C GLU A 32 -11.41 3.42 -52.43
N ASP A 33 -11.59 3.60 -53.73
CA ASP A 33 -12.31 2.70 -54.62
C ASP A 33 -11.59 1.37 -54.75
N VAL A 34 -12.12 0.32 -54.11
CA VAL A 34 -11.67 -1.05 -54.28
C VAL A 34 -12.52 -1.74 -55.35
N ARG A 35 -11.81 -2.06 -56.43
CA ARG A 35 -12.21 -2.76 -57.66
C ARG A 35 -12.86 -4.11 -57.35
N SER A 36 -14.10 -4.31 -57.81
CA SER A 36 -14.83 -5.57 -57.79
C SER A 36 -14.06 -6.68 -58.52
N GLY A 37 -13.59 -7.67 -57.76
CA GLY A 37 -13.09 -8.95 -58.26
C GLY A 37 -14.14 -10.04 -58.08
N GLU A 38 -14.33 -10.85 -59.11
CA GLU A 38 -15.29 -11.95 -59.22
C GLU A 38 -15.06 -13.04 -58.15
N GLY A 39 -15.98 -13.12 -57.19
CA GLY A 39 -16.80 -14.30 -56.91
C GLY A 39 -16.16 -15.69 -56.82
N VAL A 40 -15.17 -15.91 -55.95
CA VAL A 40 -14.97 -17.24 -55.34
C VAL A 40 -15.92 -17.33 -54.16
N GLY A 41 -16.92 -18.22 -54.25
CA GLY A 41 -17.91 -18.45 -53.19
C GLY A 41 -17.25 -18.90 -51.89
N ILE A 42 -16.93 -17.94 -51.02
CA ILE A 42 -16.63 -18.20 -49.61
C ILE A 42 -17.97 -18.60 -48.99
N PRO A 43 -18.11 -19.82 -48.43
CA PRO A 43 -19.32 -20.18 -47.73
C PRO A 43 -19.57 -19.16 -46.63
N ASP A 44 -20.73 -18.51 -46.69
CA ASP A 44 -21.24 -17.52 -45.76
C ASP A 44 -21.57 -18.20 -44.42
N SER A 45 -20.54 -18.71 -43.75
CA SER A 45 -20.62 -19.11 -42.35
C SER A 45 -20.56 -17.81 -41.55
N SER A 46 -21.71 -17.17 -41.42
CA SER A 46 -21.97 -16.17 -40.40
C SER A 46 -21.65 -16.79 -39.03
N PHE A 47 -20.38 -16.72 -38.63
CA PHE A 47 -19.92 -17.12 -37.31
C PHE A 47 -20.52 -16.13 -36.33
N THR A 48 -21.75 -16.42 -35.88
CA THR A 48 -22.34 -15.74 -34.74
C THR A 48 -21.48 -16.09 -33.54
N HIS A 49 -20.54 -15.20 -33.20
CA HIS A 49 -19.74 -15.28 -31.99
C HIS A 49 -20.67 -15.16 -30.78
N ARG A 50 -21.16 -16.31 -30.29
CA ARG A 50 -21.98 -16.36 -29.09
C ARG A 50 -21.08 -16.23 -27.87
N ALA A 51 -21.39 -15.29 -26.99
CA ALA A 51 -20.67 -15.16 -25.72
C ALA A 51 -20.97 -16.35 -24.79
N HIS A 52 -19.97 -16.80 -24.05
CA HIS A 52 -20.14 -17.88 -23.07
C HIS A 52 -21.06 -17.47 -21.92
N LYS A 53 -22.00 -18.35 -21.55
CA LYS A 53 -22.84 -18.22 -20.35
C LYS A 53 -22.25 -19.01 -19.19
N PHE A 54 -21.38 -18.37 -18.41
CA PHE A 54 -20.71 -18.99 -17.27
C PHE A 54 -21.59 -19.04 -16.02
N VAL A 55 -21.66 -20.22 -15.40
CA VAL A 55 -22.17 -20.41 -14.04
C VAL A 55 -21.05 -20.86 -13.11
N GLN A 56 -21.08 -20.37 -11.89
CA GLN A 56 -20.15 -20.83 -10.86
C GLN A 56 -20.51 -22.26 -10.46
N LYS A 57 -19.54 -23.18 -10.52
CA LYS A 57 -19.67 -24.58 -10.14
C LYS A 57 -18.53 -24.96 -9.19
N ARG A 58 -18.86 -25.74 -8.15
CA ARG A 58 -17.88 -26.32 -7.23
C ARG A 58 -17.49 -27.72 -7.71
N TYR A 59 -16.18 -27.96 -7.81
CA TYR A 59 -15.58 -29.24 -8.17
C TYR A 59 -14.95 -29.88 -6.95
N TYR A 60 -15.42 -31.08 -6.59
CA TYR A 60 -14.87 -31.88 -5.49
C TYR A 60 -13.74 -32.81 -5.93
N MET A 61 -13.55 -32.97 -7.25
CA MET A 61 -12.45 -33.72 -7.85
C MET A 61 -11.64 -32.79 -8.75
N PRO A 62 -10.30 -32.94 -8.81
CA PRO A 62 -9.47 -32.13 -9.69
C PRO A 62 -9.95 -32.21 -11.15
N LYS A 63 -10.21 -31.06 -11.74
CA LYS A 63 -10.44 -30.86 -13.17
C LYS A 63 -9.35 -29.95 -13.72
N TYR A 64 -9.36 -29.72 -15.03
CA TYR A 64 -8.41 -28.81 -15.66
C TYR A 64 -9.17 -27.65 -16.30
N CYS A 65 -8.59 -26.46 -16.17
CA CYS A 65 -9.06 -25.25 -16.84
C CYS A 65 -8.84 -25.40 -18.34
N ASP A 66 -9.87 -25.17 -19.13
CA ASP A 66 -9.78 -25.33 -20.59
C ASP A 66 -9.04 -24.14 -21.25
N VAL A 67 -8.70 -23.09 -20.48
CA VAL A 67 -7.88 -21.94 -20.92
C VAL A 67 -6.40 -22.15 -20.58
N CYS A 68 -6.05 -22.20 -19.30
CA CYS A 68 -4.65 -22.26 -18.87
C CYS A 68 -4.14 -23.68 -18.64
N GLN A 69 -4.99 -24.70 -18.81
CA GLN A 69 -4.70 -26.13 -18.55
C GLN A 69 -4.30 -26.47 -17.10
N GLY A 70 -4.38 -25.51 -16.18
CA GLY A 70 -4.07 -25.69 -14.77
C GLY A 70 -5.17 -26.40 -13.99
N VAL A 71 -4.80 -27.04 -12.88
CA VAL A 71 -5.73 -27.75 -11.99
C VAL A 71 -6.79 -26.80 -11.43
N VAL A 72 -8.02 -27.29 -11.38
CA VAL A 72 -9.22 -26.65 -10.84
C VAL A 72 -9.85 -27.60 -9.81
N LEU A 73 -9.77 -27.22 -8.54
CA LEU A 73 -10.39 -27.89 -7.40
C LEU A 73 -11.08 -26.83 -6.52
N GLY A 74 -12.36 -27.01 -6.20
CA GLY A 74 -13.16 -25.98 -5.53
C GLY A 74 -14.00 -25.16 -6.50
N SER A 75 -14.13 -23.85 -6.26
CA SER A 75 -15.02 -22.98 -7.04
C SER A 75 -14.39 -22.55 -8.37
N ALA A 76 -15.12 -22.70 -9.47
CA ALA A 76 -14.72 -22.29 -10.81
C ALA A 76 -15.93 -21.93 -11.68
N PHE A 77 -15.71 -21.42 -12.88
CA PHE A 77 -16.78 -21.18 -13.86
C PHE A 77 -16.93 -22.36 -14.81
N LYS A 78 -18.17 -22.66 -15.19
CA LYS A 78 -18.51 -23.62 -16.26
C LYS A 78 -19.51 -22.97 -17.22
N CYS A 79 -19.22 -22.97 -18.51
CA CYS A 79 -20.18 -22.56 -19.53
C CYS A 79 -21.34 -23.57 -19.57
N GLN A 80 -22.58 -23.07 -19.54
CA GLN A 80 -23.77 -23.92 -19.62
C GLN A 80 -23.93 -24.61 -20.98
N GLU A 81 -23.40 -24.01 -22.04
CA GLU A 81 -23.64 -24.46 -23.42
C GLU A 81 -22.53 -25.40 -23.92
N CYS A 82 -21.30 -24.89 -24.05
CA CYS A 82 -20.16 -25.69 -24.55
C CYS A 82 -19.43 -26.51 -23.47
N GLY A 83 -19.79 -26.33 -22.19
CA GLY A 83 -19.18 -27.05 -21.08
C GLY A 83 -17.78 -26.60 -20.64
N MET A 84 -17.20 -25.58 -21.29
CA MET A 84 -15.88 -25.00 -20.97
C MET A 84 -15.77 -24.59 -19.49
N ARG A 85 -14.63 -24.87 -18.87
CA ARG A 85 -14.33 -24.60 -17.46
C ARG A 85 -13.14 -23.67 -17.33
N CYS A 86 -13.24 -22.67 -16.48
CA CYS A 86 -12.12 -21.76 -16.19
C CYS A 86 -12.08 -21.36 -14.72
N HIS A 87 -10.91 -20.90 -14.25
CA HIS A 87 -10.72 -20.39 -12.89
C HIS A 87 -11.59 -19.15 -12.61
N LEU A 88 -11.84 -18.85 -11.33
CA LEU A 88 -12.54 -17.62 -10.93
C LEU A 88 -11.76 -16.34 -11.27
N GLY A 89 -10.45 -16.44 -11.53
CA GLY A 89 -9.60 -15.32 -11.93
C GLY A 89 -8.25 -15.80 -12.43
N TYR A 90 -7.20 -15.63 -11.62
CA TYR A 90 -5.82 -15.95 -12.02
C TYR A 90 -5.63 -17.41 -12.45
N GLY A 91 -5.12 -17.60 -13.66
CA GLY A 91 -4.71 -18.89 -14.22
C GLY A 91 -3.28 -19.28 -13.84
N SER A 92 -2.72 -20.27 -14.52
CA SER A 92 -1.29 -20.66 -14.37
C SER A 92 -0.42 -19.68 -15.16
N ASP A 93 0.74 -19.34 -14.59
CA ASP A 93 1.97 -18.62 -15.04
C ASP A 93 1.94 -17.59 -16.20
N LYS A 94 1.02 -17.70 -17.16
CA LYS A 94 0.83 -16.80 -18.30
C LYS A 94 -0.57 -16.18 -18.39
N HIS A 95 -1.51 -16.65 -17.57
CA HIS A 95 -2.92 -16.28 -17.66
C HIS A 95 -3.35 -15.44 -16.45
N GLN A 96 -3.54 -14.14 -16.65
CA GLN A 96 -3.91 -13.22 -15.56
C GLN A 96 -5.40 -13.31 -15.20
N ASP A 97 -6.24 -13.66 -16.16
CA ASP A 97 -7.67 -13.78 -15.99
C ASP A 97 -8.24 -14.82 -16.96
N CYS A 98 -8.33 -16.07 -16.51
CA CYS A 98 -8.85 -17.15 -17.34
C CYS A 98 -10.30 -16.93 -17.76
N ARG A 99 -11.09 -16.15 -17.01
CA ARG A 99 -12.47 -15.86 -17.39
C ARG A 99 -12.51 -14.85 -18.52
N ALA A 100 -11.75 -13.77 -18.42
CA ALA A 100 -11.66 -12.77 -19.47
C ALA A 100 -11.15 -13.41 -20.77
N GLU A 101 -10.12 -14.24 -20.69
CA GLU A 101 -9.60 -14.98 -21.85
C GLU A 101 -10.60 -15.99 -22.40
N ALA A 102 -11.36 -16.68 -21.55
CA ALA A 102 -12.43 -17.57 -22.01
C ALA A 102 -13.51 -16.81 -22.79
N LEU A 103 -13.83 -15.57 -22.39
CA LEU A 103 -14.81 -14.72 -23.08
C LEU A 103 -14.33 -14.21 -24.45
N LEU A 104 -13.02 -14.21 -24.72
CA LEU A 104 -12.46 -13.90 -26.04
C LEU A 104 -12.61 -15.07 -27.02
N ASN A 105 -12.81 -16.30 -26.51
CA ASN A 105 -13.08 -17.45 -27.34
C ASN A 105 -14.59 -17.53 -27.66
N PRO A 106 -14.97 -17.88 -28.90
CA PRO A 106 -16.38 -18.05 -29.24
C PRO A 106 -16.98 -19.27 -28.53
N CYS A 107 -18.20 -19.11 -28.00
CA CYS A 107 -18.98 -20.24 -27.52
C CYS A 107 -19.53 -21.01 -28.73
N GLY A 108 -19.20 -22.29 -28.81
CA GLY A 108 -19.64 -23.16 -29.90
C GLY A 108 -19.84 -24.59 -29.45
N ALA A 109 -19.33 -25.54 -30.24
CA ALA A 109 -19.43 -26.97 -29.97
C ALA A 109 -18.88 -27.35 -28.59
N PRO A 110 -19.34 -28.47 -28.01
CA PRO A 110 -18.83 -28.99 -26.75
C PRO A 110 -17.31 -29.08 -26.77
N VAL A 111 -16.65 -28.37 -25.86
CA VAL A 111 -15.19 -28.36 -25.78
C VAL A 111 -14.75 -29.67 -25.14
N ALA A 112 -13.89 -30.41 -25.85
CA ALA A 112 -13.26 -31.59 -25.28
C ALA A 112 -12.51 -31.17 -24.01
N SER A 113 -12.82 -31.84 -22.91
CA SER A 113 -12.23 -31.52 -21.60
C SER A 113 -10.71 -31.53 -21.69
N ALA A 114 -10.06 -30.42 -21.31
CA ALA A 114 -8.61 -30.36 -21.23
C ALA A 114 -8.07 -31.48 -20.34
N LYS A 115 -7.02 -32.16 -20.81
CA LYS A 115 -6.28 -33.16 -20.05
C LYS A 115 -4.95 -32.54 -19.64
N GLY A 116 -4.84 -32.10 -18.38
CA GLY A 116 -3.58 -31.64 -17.82
C GLY A 116 -2.84 -32.77 -17.09
N LYS A 117 -1.56 -32.56 -16.82
CA LYS A 117 -0.80 -33.40 -15.88
C LYS A 117 -0.87 -32.75 -14.51
N TYR A 118 -1.20 -33.54 -13.49
CA TYR A 118 -1.19 -33.08 -12.11
C TYR A 118 0.25 -33.04 -11.60
N HIS A 119 0.69 -31.91 -11.03
CA HIS A 119 1.94 -31.80 -10.31
C HIS A 119 1.69 -31.60 -8.82
N PHE A 120 2.56 -32.20 -7.99
CA PHE A 120 2.51 -31.98 -6.55
C PHE A 120 2.65 -30.49 -6.23
N GLY A 121 1.72 -29.96 -5.42
CA GLY A 121 1.66 -28.54 -5.08
C GLY A 121 0.73 -27.69 -5.95
N ASP A 122 0.17 -28.22 -7.05
CA ASP A 122 -0.77 -27.46 -7.90
C ASP A 122 -2.01 -27.01 -7.14
N VAL A 123 -2.53 -27.85 -6.22
CA VAL A 123 -3.67 -27.50 -5.37
C VAL A 123 -3.34 -26.33 -4.44
N SER A 124 -2.15 -26.33 -3.82
CA SER A 124 -1.70 -25.24 -2.94
C SER A 124 -1.52 -23.94 -3.73
N LYS A 125 -0.89 -24.01 -4.91
CA LYS A 125 -0.77 -22.88 -5.84
C LYS A 125 -2.14 -22.37 -6.29
N GLN A 126 -3.10 -23.27 -6.53
CA GLN A 126 -4.46 -22.89 -6.88
C GLN A 126 -5.17 -22.17 -5.74
N LYS A 127 -5.12 -22.70 -4.50
CA LYS A 127 -5.72 -22.03 -3.34
C LYS A 127 -5.17 -20.61 -3.15
N LEU A 128 -3.86 -20.42 -3.30
CA LEU A 128 -3.25 -19.10 -3.22
C LEU A 128 -3.78 -18.14 -4.29
N ARG A 129 -3.93 -18.63 -5.53
CA ARG A 129 -4.53 -17.86 -6.65
C ARG A 129 -6.00 -17.53 -6.40
N ASP A 130 -6.76 -18.47 -5.85
CA ASP A 130 -8.17 -18.27 -5.52
C ASP A 130 -8.34 -17.20 -4.43
N VAL A 131 -7.51 -17.24 -3.37
CA VAL A 131 -7.48 -16.21 -2.32
C VAL A 131 -7.15 -14.84 -2.91
N ARG A 132 -6.14 -14.76 -3.78
CA ARG A 132 -5.75 -13.51 -4.46
C ARG A 132 -6.86 -12.99 -5.36
N SER A 133 -7.54 -13.87 -6.09
CA SER A 133 -8.68 -13.51 -6.95
C SER A 133 -9.86 -12.98 -6.13
N LEU A 134 -10.20 -13.65 -5.03
CA LEU A 134 -11.24 -13.20 -4.10
C LEU A 134 -10.93 -11.83 -3.49
N ALA A 135 -9.67 -11.60 -3.09
CA ALA A 135 -9.25 -10.29 -2.59
C ALA A 135 -9.42 -9.20 -3.67
N ARG A 136 -9.02 -9.49 -4.92
CA ARG A 136 -9.20 -8.56 -6.05
C ARG A 136 -10.68 -8.27 -6.32
N MET A 137 -11.54 -9.29 -6.35
CA MET A 137 -12.97 -9.10 -6.58
C MET A 137 -13.61 -8.24 -5.49
N ARG A 138 -13.30 -8.50 -4.21
CA ARG A 138 -13.79 -7.65 -3.11
C ARG A 138 -13.36 -6.20 -3.22
N ILE A 139 -12.10 -5.95 -3.60
CA ILE A 139 -11.61 -4.58 -3.81
C ILE A 139 -12.38 -3.92 -4.96
N VAL A 140 -12.58 -4.62 -6.07
CA VAL A 140 -13.32 -4.10 -7.22
C VAL A 140 -14.79 -3.85 -6.87
N ASP A 141 -15.45 -4.77 -6.18
CA ASP A 141 -16.84 -4.63 -5.74
C ASP A 141 -16.99 -3.43 -4.80
N GLU A 142 -16.09 -3.28 -3.82
CA GLU A 142 -16.08 -2.14 -2.90
C GLU A 142 -15.86 -0.81 -3.64
N VAL A 143 -14.92 -0.78 -4.60
CA VAL A 143 -14.66 0.40 -5.43
C VAL A 143 -15.87 0.74 -6.30
N ILE A 144 -16.56 -0.26 -6.87
CA ILE A 144 -17.77 -0.05 -7.67
C ILE A 144 -18.91 0.45 -6.77
N SER A 145 -19.12 -0.12 -5.59
CA SER A 145 -20.15 0.36 -4.66
C SER A 145 -19.84 1.78 -4.18
N GLU A 146 -18.58 2.08 -3.87
CA GLU A 146 -18.16 3.42 -3.46
C GLU A 146 -18.34 4.44 -4.59
N GLN A 147 -18.02 4.07 -5.84
CA GLN A 147 -18.29 4.90 -7.02
C GLN A 147 -19.79 5.15 -7.23
N LYS A 148 -20.62 4.16 -6.95
CA LYS A 148 -22.07 4.25 -7.09
C LYS A 148 -22.69 5.20 -6.06
N ASP A 149 -22.18 5.19 -4.83
CA ASP A 149 -22.79 5.90 -3.71
C ASP A 149 -22.28 7.35 -3.55
N PHE A 150 -21.02 7.64 -3.86
CA PHE A 150 -20.38 8.91 -3.44
C PHE A 150 -19.79 9.77 -4.57
N GLY A 151 -19.96 9.37 -5.84
CA GLY A 151 -19.19 9.97 -6.93
C GLY A 151 -17.71 9.57 -6.89
N LYS A 152 -16.95 9.85 -7.95
CA LYS A 152 -15.54 9.43 -8.06
C LYS A 152 -14.70 10.15 -7.00
N MET A 153 -14.38 9.43 -5.91
CA MET A 153 -13.30 9.72 -4.94
C MET A 153 -13.55 10.80 -3.88
N ASP A 154 -14.76 11.32 -3.69
CA ASP A 154 -15.00 12.42 -2.74
C ASP A 154 -14.78 12.02 -1.28
N LYS A 155 -15.16 10.78 -0.90
CA LYS A 155 -14.89 10.24 0.44
C LYS A 155 -13.40 10.07 0.71
N LEU A 156 -12.65 9.58 -0.28
CA LEU A 156 -11.19 9.46 -0.19
C LEU A 156 -10.52 10.83 -0.08
N LYS A 157 -10.96 11.83 -0.86
CA LYS A 157 -10.51 13.22 -0.74
C LYS A 157 -10.78 13.79 0.65
N CYS A 158 -11.97 13.52 1.20
CA CYS A 158 -12.33 13.92 2.56
C CYS A 158 -11.39 13.28 3.61
N HIS A 159 -11.17 11.98 3.54
CA HIS A 159 -10.23 11.28 4.44
C HIS A 159 -8.79 11.77 4.27
N VAL A 160 -8.33 12.04 3.05
CA VAL A 160 -7.00 12.60 2.78
C VAL A 160 -6.88 14.02 3.37
N ALA A 161 -7.92 14.84 3.23
CA ALA A 161 -7.95 16.20 3.80
C ALA A 161 -7.97 16.16 5.34
N GLU A 162 -8.81 15.31 5.93
CA GLU A 162 -8.87 15.09 7.37
C GLU A 162 -7.52 14.60 7.89
N PHE A 163 -6.94 13.58 7.24
CA PHE A 163 -5.62 13.07 7.57
C PHE A 163 -4.56 14.18 7.48
N ARG A 164 -4.55 14.97 6.40
CA ARG A 164 -3.62 16.10 6.23
C ARG A 164 -3.75 17.17 7.31
N SER A 165 -4.97 17.45 7.76
CA SER A 165 -5.22 18.41 8.84
C SER A 165 -4.75 17.88 10.21
N ARG A 166 -4.92 16.58 10.46
CA ARG A 166 -4.36 15.89 11.63
C ARG A 166 -2.83 15.81 11.55
N TRP A 167 -2.30 15.66 10.35
CA TRP A 167 -0.87 15.55 10.06
C TRP A 167 -0.12 16.89 10.04
N GLY A 168 -0.69 17.92 10.68
CA GLY A 168 -0.03 19.21 10.87
C GLY A 168 1.36 19.03 11.48
N ARG A 169 2.39 19.49 10.78
CA ARG A 169 3.82 19.30 11.12
C ARG A 169 4.14 19.55 12.59
N VAL A 170 3.64 20.67 13.12
CA VAL A 170 3.88 21.08 14.51
C VAL A 170 3.21 20.12 15.49
N ARG A 171 1.97 19.73 15.19
CA ARG A 171 1.18 18.85 16.06
C ARG A 171 1.81 17.47 16.18
N ILE A 172 2.26 16.88 15.06
CA ILE A 172 2.88 15.55 15.07
C ILE A 172 4.24 15.55 15.74
N ASN A 173 5.12 16.49 15.40
CA ASN A 173 6.43 16.56 16.04
C ASN A 173 6.28 16.68 17.55
N TRP A 174 5.36 17.54 17.99
CA TRP A 174 5.14 17.77 19.40
C TRP A 174 4.46 16.58 20.10
N PHE A 175 3.54 15.90 19.41
CA PHE A 175 2.94 14.65 19.90
C PHE A 175 3.99 13.55 20.05
N LEU A 176 4.86 13.35 19.05
CA LEU A 176 5.92 12.34 19.08
C LEU A 176 6.94 12.62 20.19
N LEU A 177 7.36 13.89 20.34
CA LEU A 177 8.26 14.30 21.42
C LEU A 177 7.63 14.06 22.79
N ARG A 178 6.36 14.43 22.98
CA ARG A 178 5.65 14.17 24.23
C ARG A 178 5.50 12.68 24.51
N TRP A 179 5.12 11.91 23.50
CA TRP A 179 4.99 10.47 23.61
C TRP A 179 6.32 9.86 24.07
N GLN A 180 7.43 10.23 23.41
CA GLN A 180 8.77 9.76 23.74
C GLN A 180 9.20 10.13 25.17
N LEU A 181 8.91 11.35 25.62
CA LEU A 181 9.21 11.77 27.00
C LEU A 181 8.39 10.97 28.02
N VAL A 182 7.10 10.72 27.73
CA VAL A 182 6.20 9.98 28.62
C VAL A 182 6.58 8.50 28.68
N THR A 183 6.85 7.86 27.54
CA THR A 183 7.26 6.44 27.50
C THR A 183 8.60 6.23 28.20
N GLY A 184 9.58 7.09 27.93
CA GLY A 184 10.89 7.05 28.60
C GLY A 184 10.78 7.24 30.11
N PHE A 185 9.97 8.20 30.57
CA PHE A 185 9.75 8.47 31.99
C PHE A 185 9.06 7.31 32.71
N LEU A 186 7.96 6.78 32.14
CA LEU A 186 7.21 5.67 32.73
C LEU A 186 8.05 4.39 32.79
N LEU A 187 8.81 4.07 31.74
CA LEU A 187 9.69 2.90 31.73
C LEU A 187 10.80 3.04 32.77
N GLY A 188 11.38 4.24 32.91
CA GLY A 188 12.39 4.54 33.93
C GLY A 188 11.84 4.34 35.35
N LEU A 189 10.65 4.87 35.64
CA LEU A 189 9.98 4.68 36.94
C LEU A 189 9.68 3.22 37.22
N LEU A 190 9.04 2.51 36.28
CA LEU A 190 8.69 1.10 36.46
C LEU A 190 9.92 0.22 36.69
N SER A 191 11.01 0.47 35.95
CA SER A 191 12.27 -0.26 36.10
C SER A 191 12.91 0.01 37.47
N TYR A 192 12.88 1.27 37.92
CA TYR A 192 13.40 1.65 39.24
C TYR A 192 12.62 0.96 40.36
N PHE A 193 11.28 1.03 40.32
CA PHE A 193 10.43 0.39 41.33
C PHE A 193 10.53 -1.14 41.31
N ALA A 194 10.66 -1.76 40.13
CA ALA A 194 10.81 -3.21 40.02
C ALA A 194 12.06 -3.72 40.75
N VAL A 195 13.20 -3.04 40.58
CA VAL A 195 14.44 -3.42 41.28
C VAL A 195 14.35 -3.07 42.76
N LYS A 196 13.81 -1.90 43.11
CA LYS A 196 13.63 -1.51 44.51
C LYS A 196 12.73 -2.48 45.27
N PHE A 197 11.67 -2.98 44.65
CA PHE A 197 10.78 -3.97 45.27
C PHE A 197 11.43 -5.35 45.37
N SER A 198 12.29 -5.72 44.41
CA SER A 198 13.00 -7.01 44.40
C SER A 198 14.13 -7.07 45.43
N LEU A 199 14.73 -5.95 45.78
CA LEU A 199 15.75 -5.84 46.82
C LEU A 199 15.07 -5.41 48.11
N SER A 200 14.76 -6.35 48.99
CA SER A 200 14.10 -6.08 50.29
C SER A 200 14.96 -5.23 51.25
N ASP A 201 16.21 -4.94 50.90
CA ASP A 201 17.14 -4.16 51.70
C ASP A 201 17.26 -2.73 51.14
N ASP A 202 16.95 -1.72 51.95
CA ASP A 202 16.96 -0.29 51.58
C ASP A 202 18.38 0.31 51.51
N GLY A 203 19.41 -0.54 51.50
CA GLY A 203 20.81 -0.14 51.47
C GLY A 203 21.19 0.71 50.24
N PRO A 204 22.24 1.55 50.35
CA PRO A 204 22.68 2.44 49.27
C PRO A 204 23.09 1.69 48.00
N LYS A 205 23.58 0.44 48.13
CA LYS A 205 23.91 -0.43 46.99
C LYS A 205 22.67 -0.84 46.19
N ALA A 206 21.55 -1.10 46.87
CA ALA A 206 20.30 -1.48 46.21
C ALA A 206 19.72 -0.32 45.39
N GLN A 207 19.77 0.90 45.94
CA GLN A 207 19.34 2.12 45.23
C GLN A 207 20.17 2.36 43.96
N LEU A 208 21.48 2.11 44.05
CA LEU A 208 22.39 2.32 42.94
C LEU A 208 22.20 1.27 41.83
N LEU A 209 22.01 0.01 42.19
CA LEU A 209 21.65 -1.06 41.25
C LEU A 209 20.30 -0.78 40.57
N ALA A 210 19.29 -0.30 41.32
CA ALA A 210 18.01 0.11 40.76
C ALA A 210 18.15 1.26 39.74
N ALA A 211 18.98 2.26 40.06
CA ALA A 211 19.28 3.36 39.14
C ALA A 211 20.02 2.89 37.88
N MET A 212 20.99 1.97 38.00
CA MET A 212 21.69 1.40 36.85
C MET A 212 20.75 0.59 35.94
N GLN A 213 19.86 -0.21 36.52
CA GLN A 213 18.89 -0.98 35.74
C GLN A 213 17.90 -0.06 35.02
N ALA A 214 17.37 0.95 35.73
CA ALA A 214 16.46 1.92 35.15
C ALA A 214 17.10 2.69 33.99
N THR A 215 18.33 3.18 34.16
CA THR A 215 19.07 3.87 33.09
C THR A 215 19.39 2.95 31.90
N SER A 216 19.70 1.68 32.15
CA SER A 216 19.95 0.68 31.09
C SER A 216 18.69 0.41 30.26
N ASN A 217 17.53 0.25 30.92
CA ASN A 217 16.24 0.03 30.24
C ASN A 217 15.83 1.26 29.42
N VAL A 218 16.02 2.47 29.96
CA VAL A 218 15.77 3.72 29.22
C VAL A 218 16.68 3.84 28.01
N ALA A 219 17.98 3.53 28.15
CA ALA A 219 18.93 3.56 27.03
C ALA A 219 18.56 2.55 25.92
N ALA A 220 18.14 1.33 26.30
CA ALA A 220 17.70 0.32 25.34
C ALA A 220 16.43 0.75 24.58
N LEU A 221 15.46 1.35 25.26
CA LEU A 221 14.26 1.92 24.62
C LEU A 221 14.64 3.02 23.62
N LEU A 222 15.47 3.98 24.05
CA LEU A 222 15.92 5.08 23.20
C LEU A 222 16.69 4.58 21.98
N PHE A 223 17.49 3.53 22.12
CA PHE A 223 18.17 2.90 20.98
C PHE A 223 17.18 2.31 19.98
N LEU A 224 16.16 1.58 20.45
CA LEU A 224 15.12 1.00 19.59
C LEU A 224 14.30 2.09 18.89
N GLU A 225 13.91 3.14 19.61
CA GLU A 225 13.22 4.31 19.03
C GLU A 225 14.10 5.02 17.98
N GLY A 226 15.39 5.19 18.26
CA GLY A 226 16.35 5.73 17.31
C GLY A 226 16.46 4.89 16.04
N SER A 227 16.47 3.56 16.17
CA SER A 227 16.49 2.63 15.04
C SER A 227 15.23 2.72 14.17
N LEU A 228 14.06 2.86 14.80
CA LEU A 228 12.78 3.05 14.11
C LEU A 228 12.72 4.40 13.38
N ALA A 229 13.18 5.48 14.02
CA ALA A 229 13.25 6.79 13.41
C ALA A 229 14.22 6.81 12.22
N ALA A 230 15.35 6.10 12.31
CA ALA A 230 16.27 5.90 11.19
C ALA A 230 15.62 5.11 10.05
N ALA A 231 14.95 3.99 10.36
CA ALA A 231 14.22 3.20 9.35
C ALA A 231 13.16 4.03 8.63
N LEU A 232 12.38 4.84 9.37
CA LEU A 232 11.41 5.77 8.80
C LEU A 232 12.06 6.83 7.91
N TYR A 233 13.22 7.36 8.32
CA TYR A 233 13.99 8.31 7.49
C TYR A 233 14.44 7.67 6.18
N PHE A 234 14.96 6.44 6.21
CA PHE A 234 15.37 5.70 5.02
C PHE A 234 14.17 5.36 4.12
N ALA A 235 13.05 4.91 4.69
CA ALA A 235 11.82 4.65 3.95
C ALA A 235 11.30 5.92 3.27
N ALA A 236 11.24 7.04 3.98
CA ALA A 236 10.85 8.34 3.42
C ALA A 236 11.81 8.80 2.30
N SER A 237 13.11 8.57 2.48
CA SER A 237 14.12 8.84 1.45
C SER A 237 13.90 7.97 0.21
N ALA A 238 13.64 6.67 0.39
CA ALA A 238 13.35 5.73 -0.71
C ALA A 238 12.08 6.13 -1.47
N VAL A 239 11.00 6.47 -0.76
CA VAL A 239 9.76 6.98 -1.37
C VAL A 239 10.03 8.28 -2.13
N SER A 240 10.82 9.20 -1.57
CA SER A 240 11.16 10.44 -2.26
C SER A 240 11.96 10.21 -3.55
N ARG A 241 12.88 9.24 -3.56
CA ARG A 241 13.67 8.88 -4.75
C ARG A 241 12.80 8.22 -5.81
N ASN A 242 11.90 7.33 -5.38
CA ASN A 242 11.03 6.57 -6.27
C ASN A 242 9.66 7.21 -6.53
N ALA A 243 9.46 8.47 -6.12
CA ALA A 243 8.15 9.13 -6.19
C ALA A 243 7.60 9.19 -7.62
N ALA A 244 8.47 9.39 -8.63
CA ALA A 244 8.06 9.39 -10.03
C ALA A 244 7.55 8.01 -10.47
N LEU A 245 8.27 6.94 -10.14
CA LEU A 245 7.89 5.56 -10.46
C LEU A 245 6.60 5.16 -9.73
N LEU A 246 6.45 5.54 -8.46
CA LEU A 246 5.23 5.30 -7.70
C LEU A 246 4.02 6.04 -8.29
N HIS A 247 4.23 7.25 -8.82
CA HIS A 247 3.18 8.01 -9.48
C HIS A 247 2.76 7.36 -10.81
N VAL A 248 3.71 6.86 -11.59
CA VAL A 248 3.45 6.09 -12.82
C VAL A 248 2.72 4.79 -12.48
N PHE A 249 3.18 4.05 -11.47
CA PHE A 249 2.53 2.82 -11.02
C PHE A 249 1.08 3.06 -10.55
N ALA A 250 0.85 4.08 -9.71
CA ALA A 250 -0.48 4.42 -9.24
C ALA A 250 -1.42 4.80 -10.40
N ARG A 251 -0.92 5.59 -11.36
CA ARG A 251 -1.68 6.00 -12.53
C ARG A 251 -1.96 4.84 -13.48
N ASP A 252 -0.96 4.04 -13.81
CA ASP A 252 -1.05 3.08 -14.91
C ASP A 252 -1.58 1.72 -14.47
N VAL A 253 -1.20 1.27 -13.27
CA VAL A 253 -1.59 -0.04 -12.72
C VAL A 253 -2.82 0.08 -11.85
N ALA A 254 -2.82 1.02 -10.90
CA ALA A 254 -3.95 1.18 -9.99
C ALA A 254 -5.09 2.04 -10.58
N LYS A 255 -4.84 2.73 -11.70
CA LYS A 255 -5.79 3.68 -12.32
C LYS A 255 -6.25 4.79 -11.35
N ILE A 256 -5.36 5.16 -10.43
CA ILE A 256 -5.58 6.23 -9.45
C ILE A 256 -4.71 7.42 -9.84
N ASP A 257 -5.32 8.56 -10.13
CA ASP A 257 -4.59 9.81 -10.31
C ASP A 257 -4.33 10.45 -8.93
N LEU A 258 -3.11 10.29 -8.42
CA LEU A 258 -2.69 10.88 -7.14
C LEU A 258 -2.76 12.41 -7.15
N ALA A 259 -2.61 13.04 -8.32
CA ALA A 259 -2.73 14.49 -8.46
C ALA A 259 -4.17 14.94 -8.23
N GLU A 260 -5.15 14.19 -8.74
CA GLU A 260 -6.58 14.45 -8.53
C GLU A 260 -6.98 14.29 -7.05
N LEU A 261 -6.31 13.39 -6.33
CA LEU A 261 -6.46 13.23 -4.88
C LEU A 261 -5.71 14.29 -4.05
N GLY A 262 -4.94 15.17 -4.69
CA GLY A 262 -4.12 16.18 -4.01
C GLY A 262 -2.98 15.57 -3.17
N ILE A 263 -2.57 14.33 -3.47
CA ILE A 263 -1.52 13.60 -2.76
C ILE A 263 -0.18 13.85 -3.46
N ASP A 264 0.59 14.82 -2.97
CA ASP A 264 1.99 14.97 -3.36
C ASP A 264 2.88 14.05 -2.51
N LEU A 265 3.25 12.89 -3.08
CA LEU A 265 4.16 11.93 -2.47
C LEU A 265 5.51 12.56 -2.07
N LYS A 266 6.03 13.53 -2.86
CA LYS A 266 7.29 14.23 -2.53
C LYS A 266 7.10 15.15 -1.33
N TYR A 267 5.96 15.81 -1.20
CA TYR A 267 5.65 16.61 -0.02
C TYR A 267 5.52 15.73 1.23
N GLY A 268 4.80 14.61 1.12
CA GLY A 268 4.64 13.62 2.19
C GLY A 268 5.99 13.06 2.65
N ALA A 269 6.81 12.59 1.71
CA ALA A 269 8.15 12.07 1.99
C ALA A 269 9.07 13.11 2.62
N ARG A 270 9.07 14.36 2.13
CA ARG A 270 9.84 15.46 2.75
C ARG A 270 9.39 15.76 4.17
N SER A 271 8.08 15.70 4.43
CA SER A 271 7.54 15.93 5.77
C SER A 271 7.92 14.80 6.72
N ALA A 272 7.76 13.54 6.31
CA ALA A 272 8.18 12.37 7.06
C ALA A 272 9.69 12.39 7.37
N LYS A 273 10.52 12.75 6.38
CA LYS A 273 11.98 12.89 6.56
C LYS A 273 12.36 13.91 7.63
N ARG A 274 11.68 15.07 7.66
CA ARG A 274 11.91 16.10 8.69
C ARG A 274 11.48 15.62 10.07
N ILE A 275 10.30 15.01 10.17
CA ILE A 275 9.78 14.44 11.43
C ILE A 275 10.78 13.41 11.99
N ALA A 276 11.22 12.48 11.13
CA ALA A 276 12.21 11.46 11.51
C ALA A 276 13.55 12.07 11.92
N SER A 277 14.04 13.11 11.22
CA SER A 277 15.27 13.80 11.59
C SER A 277 15.17 14.54 12.93
N SER A 278 14.03 15.19 13.21
CA SER A 278 13.81 15.85 14.49
C SER A 278 13.72 14.84 15.64
N SER A 279 13.03 13.71 15.42
CA SER A 279 12.96 12.61 16.37
C SER A 279 14.35 12.02 16.64
N LEU A 280 15.13 11.71 15.61
CA LEU A 280 16.51 11.24 15.75
C LEU A 280 17.37 12.19 16.59
N SER A 281 17.30 13.50 16.32
CA SER A 281 18.04 14.50 17.09
C SER A 281 17.64 14.49 18.56
N ALA A 282 16.35 14.42 18.87
CA ALA A 282 15.86 14.39 20.24
C ALA A 282 16.26 13.09 20.96
N THR A 283 16.07 11.93 20.30
CA THR A 283 16.48 10.62 20.82
C THR A 283 17.98 10.58 21.12
N SER A 284 18.82 11.12 20.22
CA SER A 284 20.26 11.18 20.45
C SER A 284 20.61 11.98 21.70
N VAL A 285 20.01 13.16 21.90
CA VAL A 285 20.24 13.98 23.10
C VAL A 285 19.84 13.23 24.37
N LEU A 286 18.68 12.58 24.37
CA LEU A 286 18.22 11.78 25.51
C LEU A 286 19.12 10.57 25.77
N LEU A 287 19.62 9.91 24.72
CA LEU A 287 20.51 8.77 24.84
C LEU A 287 21.86 9.18 25.45
N PHE A 288 22.42 10.32 25.02
CA PHE A 288 23.62 10.87 25.63
C PHE A 288 23.43 11.18 27.12
N ALA A 289 22.28 11.75 27.49
CA ALA A 289 21.94 12.01 28.89
C ALA A 289 21.81 10.70 29.71
N ALA A 290 21.15 9.69 29.15
CA ALA A 290 21.00 8.38 29.79
C ALA A 290 22.35 7.67 29.99
N CYS A 291 23.23 7.70 28.98
CA CYS A 291 24.58 7.14 29.09
C CYS A 291 25.43 7.88 30.13
N ALA A 292 25.34 9.22 30.19
CA ALA A 292 26.04 10.02 31.19
C ALA A 292 25.55 9.69 32.62
N ALA A 293 24.23 9.54 32.81
CA ALA A 293 23.65 9.13 34.09
C ALA A 293 24.11 7.72 34.49
N TRP A 294 24.04 6.77 33.56
CA TRP A 294 24.51 5.39 33.78
C TRP A 294 25.99 5.34 34.18
N TRP A 295 26.84 6.11 33.50
CA TRP A 295 28.28 6.18 33.78
C TRP A 295 28.57 6.77 35.17
N ASN A 296 27.81 7.79 35.59
CA ASN A 296 27.93 8.34 36.94
C ASN A 296 27.50 7.33 38.01
N CYS A 297 26.43 6.56 37.76
CA CYS A 297 26.05 5.46 38.65
C CYS A 297 27.14 4.38 38.74
N LEU A 298 27.71 3.97 37.60
CA LEU A 298 28.81 2.99 37.57
C LEU A 298 30.02 3.46 38.39
N ARG A 299 30.43 4.73 38.23
CA ARG A 299 31.52 5.32 39.01
C ARG A 299 31.22 5.32 40.51
N ALA A 300 29.98 5.58 40.91
CA ALA A 300 29.58 5.54 42.31
C ALA A 300 29.65 4.10 42.86
N VAL A 301 29.30 3.08 42.06
CA VAL A 301 29.39 1.67 42.48
C VAL A 301 30.84 1.32 42.75
N TRP A 302 31.76 1.71 41.86
CA TRP A 302 33.17 1.36 41.98
C TRP A 302 33.84 1.97 43.23
N ARG A 303 33.42 3.18 43.65
CA ARG A 303 34.02 3.86 44.80
C ARG A 303 33.65 3.25 46.16
N HIS A 304 32.71 2.32 46.21
CA HIS A 304 32.16 1.72 47.44
C HIS A 304 32.37 0.20 47.48
#